data_AF-A0A7W2FVE0-F1
#
_entry.id   AF-A0A7W2FVE0-F1
#
_cell.length_a   1.000
_cell.length_b   1.000
_cell.length_c   1.000
_cell.angle_alpha   90.00
_cell.angle_beta   90.00
_cell.angle_gamma   90.00
#
_symmetry.space_group_name_H-M   'P 1'
#
loop_
_entity.id
_entity.type
_entity.pdbx_description
1 polymer ?
#
loop_
_entity_poly.entity_id
_entity_poly.type
_entity_poly.pdbx_seq_one_letter_code
_entity_poly.pdbx_strand_id
1 'polypeptide(L)' 'HDDKERSENIMIVDLVRNDLSKTATKGSVKVKELCKIYTFNQVHQMISTVVSKVEKDIHPVDVIQTTFPMGSMTG' A
#
# COMPACT_ATOMS: atom_id res chain seq x y z
N HIS A 1 1.99 15.96 16.41
CA HIS A 1 2.93 14.84 16.37
C HIS A 1 2.14 13.67 16.89
N ASP A 2 1.48 12.94 15.99
CA ASP A 2 0.69 11.77 16.38
C ASP A 2 1.48 10.52 15.96
N ASP A 3 2.35 10.08 16.86
CA ASP A 3 3.20 8.91 16.62
C ASP A 3 2.38 7.62 16.54
N LYS A 4 1.15 7.62 17.08
CA LYS A 4 0.21 6.51 17.00
C LYS A 4 -0.37 6.38 15.59
N GLU A 5 -0.87 7.47 15.01
CA GLU A 5 -1.37 7.49 13.63
C GLU A 5 -0.28 7.09 12.63
N ARG A 6 0.96 7.54 12.84
CA ARG A 6 2.10 7.12 12.00
C ARG A 6 2.39 5.63 12.15
N SER A 7 2.32 5.10 13.37
CA SER A 7 2.54 3.67 13.62
C SER A 7 1.46 2.80 12.97
N GLU A 8 0.19 3.21 13.03
CA GLU A 8 -0.91 2.54 12.34
C GLU A 8 -0.71 2.58 10.82
N ASN A 9 -0.31 3.72 10.26
CA ASN A 9 -0.05 3.84 8.82
C ASN A 9 1.12 2.94 8.39
N ILE A 10 2.20 2.87 9.18
CA ILE A 10 3.35 1.99 8.91
C ILE A 10 2.91 0.52 8.93
N MET A 11 2.09 0.11 9.90
CA MET A 11 1.55 -1.26 9.97
C MET A 11 0.76 -1.61 8.70
N ILE A 12 -0.13 -0.71 8.26
CA ILE A 12 -0.91 -0.90 7.02
C ILE A 12 0.00 -0.97 5.80
N VAL A 13 1.03 -0.11 5.73
CA VAL A 13 2.00 -0.11 4.63
C VAL A 13 2.72 -1.45 4.54
N ASP A 14 3.16 -2.02 5.66
CA ASP A 14 3.83 -3.31 5.67
C ASP A 14 2.91 -4.45 5.24
N LEU A 15 1.64 -4.41 5.63
CA LEU A 15 0.64 -5.38 5.18
C LEU A 15 0.40 -5.28 3.66
N VAL A 16 0.24 -4.06 3.14
CA VAL A 16 0.09 -3.82 1.68
C VAL A 16 1.36 -4.24 0.91
N ARG A 17 2.55 -4.01 1.46
CA ARG A 17 3.81 -4.49 0.87
C ARG A 17 3.84 -6.00 0.79
N ASN A 18 3.37 -6.69 1.83
CA ASN A 18 3.28 -8.14 1.86
C ASN A 18 2.29 -8.66 0.81
N ASP A 19 1.12 -8.04 0.66
CA ASP A 19 0.15 -8.43 -0.36
C ASP A 19 0.68 -8.22 -1.79
N LEU A 20 1.29 -7.07 -2.05
CA LEU A 20 1.93 -6.81 -3.35
C LEU A 20 3.09 -7.77 -3.62
N SER A 21 3.80 -8.24 -2.59
CA SER A 21 4.92 -9.18 -2.77
C SER A 21 4.51 -10.53 -3.36
N LYS A 22 3.23 -10.91 -3.26
CA LYS A 22 2.70 -12.19 -3.79
C LYS A 22 2.74 -12.26 -5.32
N THR A 23 2.53 -11.13 -5.99
CA THR A 23 2.49 -11.03 -7.47
C THR A 23 3.60 -10.15 -8.05
N ALA A 24 4.37 -9.46 -7.20
CA ALA A 24 5.45 -8.61 -7.63
C ALA A 24 6.71 -9.38 -8.05
N THR A 25 7.42 -8.85 -9.05
CA THR A 25 8.81 -9.23 -9.34
C THR A 25 9.66 -9.06 -8.07
N LYS A 26 10.51 -10.06 -7.78
CA LYS A 26 11.38 -10.04 -6.58
C LYS A 26 12.17 -8.73 -6.47
N GLY A 27 12.11 -8.09 -5.31
CA GLY A 27 12.82 -6.83 -5.02
C GLY A 27 12.23 -5.59 -5.69
N SER A 28 11.07 -5.68 -6.35
CA SER A 28 10.45 -4.54 -7.02
C SER A 28 9.50 -3.72 -6.14
N VAL A 29 9.04 -4.28 -5.02
CA VAL A 29 8.15 -3.62 -4.06
C VAL A 29 8.90 -2.49 -3.36
N LYS A 30 8.40 -1.26 -3.49
CA LYS A 30 8.99 -0.04 -2.92
C LYS A 30 7.92 0.87 -2.35
N VAL A 31 8.21 1.50 -1.22
CA VAL A 31 7.40 2.59 -0.68
C VAL A 31 7.87 3.88 -1.33
N LYS A 32 7.04 4.45 -2.20
CA LYS A 32 7.33 5.71 -2.90
C LYS A 32 7.11 6.91 -1.98
N GLU A 33 6.08 6.85 -1.15
CA GLU A 33 5.73 7.90 -0.20
C GLU A 33 5.27 7.26 1.11
N LEU A 34 5.74 7.76 2.24
CA LEU A 34 5.40 7.26 3.57
C LEU A 34 4.86 8.40 4.43
N CYS A 35 3.67 8.21 4.99
CA CYS A 35 3.00 9.14 5.90
C CYS A 35 2.90 10.58 5.35
N LYS A 36 2.62 10.76 4.07
CA LYS A 36 2.45 12.10 3.50
C LYS A 36 1.06 12.64 3.80
N ILE A 37 0.98 13.90 4.22
CA ILE A 37 -0.29 14.57 4.50
C ILE A 37 -0.79 15.19 3.19
N TYR A 38 -1.96 14.74 2.75
CA TYR A 38 -2.68 15.31 1.62
C TYR A 38 -3.89 16.08 2.14
N THR A 39 -4.04 17.31 1.66
CA THR A 39 -5.15 18.18 2.04
C THR A 39 -6.22 18.14 0.97
N PHE A 40 -7.41 17.69 1.34
CA PHE A 40 -8.61 17.76 0.52
C PHE A 40 -9.54 18.83 1.07
N ASN A 41 -10.60 19.18 0.32
CA ASN A 41 -11.49 20.29 0.66
C ASN A 41 -12.11 20.22 2.05
N GLN A 42 -12.26 19.02 2.64
CA GLN A 42 -12.95 18.83 3.92
C GLN A 42 -12.06 18.18 5.00
N VAL A 43 -10.96 17.51 4.63
CA VAL A 43 -10.13 16.73 5.57
C VAL A 43 -8.67 16.69 5.13
N HIS A 44 -7.77 16.56 6.10
CA HIS A 44 -6.38 16.18 5.87
C HIS A 44 -6.26 14.66 6.06
N GLN A 45 -5.65 13.97 5.10
CA GLN A 45 -5.45 12.52 5.15
C GLN A 45 -3.96 12.18 5.11
N MET A 46 -3.56 11.20 5.91
CA MET A 46 -2.23 10.62 5.86
C MET A 46 -2.22 9.47 4.85
N ILE A 47 -1.55 9.69 3.71
CA ILE A 47 -1.47 8.73 2.60
C ILE A 47 -0.04 8.22 2.45
N SER A 48 0.07 6.92 2.22
CA SER A 48 1.31 6.25 1.84
C SER A 48 1.13 5.57 0.48
N THR A 49 2.15 5.65 -0.36
CA THR A 49 2.14 5.14 -1.73
C THR A 49 3.12 3.98 -1.84
N VAL A 50 2.62 2.77 -2.12
CA VAL A 50 3.43 1.57 -2.38
C VAL A 50 3.33 1.21 -3.86
N VAL A 51 4.46 0.89 -4.48
CA VAL A 51 4.54 0.49 -5.89
C VAL A 51 5.30 -0.83 -6.02
N SER A 52 4.90 -1.65 -6.97
CA SER A 52 5.62 -2.86 -7.36
C SER A 52 5.65 -3.01 -8.87
N LYS A 53 6.58 -3.83 -9.38
CA LYS A 53 6.52 -4.30 -10.77
C LYS A 53 5.93 -5.70 -10.76
N VAL A 54 5.12 -5.98 -11.75
CA VAL A 54 4.51 -7.30 -11.95
C VAL A 54 5.07 -7.87 -13.26
N GLU A 55 5.28 -9.18 -13.31
CA GLU A 55 5.73 -9.85 -14.53
C GLU A 55 4.70 -9.68 -15.66
N LYS A 56 5.17 -9.63 -16.90
CA LYS A 56 4.31 -9.41 -18.08
C LYS A 56 3.28 -10.52 -18.29
N ASP A 57 3.53 -11.68 -17.69
CA ASP A 57 2.74 -12.89 -17.87
C ASP A 57 1.58 -12.97 -16.86
N ILE A 58 1.52 -12.06 -15.88
CA ILE A 58 0.46 -11.99 -14.87
C ILE A 58 -0.64 -11.07 -15.36
N HIS A 59 -1.89 -11.56 -15.33
CA HIS A 59 -3.02 -10.75 -15.74
C HIS A 59 -3.35 -9.70 -14.66
N PRO A 60 -3.72 -8.45 -15.02
CA PRO A 60 -4.03 -7.41 -14.03
C PRO A 60 -5.15 -7.79 -13.04
N VAL A 61 -6.08 -8.64 -13.46
CA VAL A 61 -7.15 -9.15 -12.60
C VAL A 61 -6.60 -10.02 -11.46
N ASP A 62 -5.55 -10.80 -11.70
CA ASP A 62 -4.94 -11.66 -10.68
C ASP A 62 -4.25 -10.80 -9.59
N VAL A 63 -3.68 -9.66 -9.99
CA VAL A 63 -3.12 -8.67 -9.06
C VAL A 63 -4.22 -8.08 -8.17
N ILE A 64 -5.38 -7.76 -8.74
CA ILE A 64 -6.52 -7.24 -7.97
C ILE A 64 -7.07 -8.32 -7.03
N GLN A 65 -7.25 -9.56 -7.52
CA GLN A 65 -7.77 -10.66 -6.69
C GLN A 65 -6.86 -10.98 -5.49
N THR A 66 -5.53 -10.92 -5.68
CA THR A 66 -4.57 -11.21 -4.61
C THR A 66 -4.43 -10.09 -3.57
N THR A 67 -4.83 -8.88 -3.93
CA THR A 67 -4.81 -7.68 -3.06
C THR A 67 -6.20 -7.33 -2.52
N PHE A 68 -7.23 -8.10 -2.87
CA PHE A 68 -8.61 -7.89 -2.44
C PHE A 68 -9.04 -8.92 -1.38
N PRO A 69 -9.73 -8.49 -0.30
CA PRO A 69 -10.02 -7.11 0.08
C PRO A 69 -8.74 -6.36 0.53
N MET A 70 -8.66 -5.07 0.22
CA MET A 70 -7.48 -4.27 0.56
C MET A 70 -7.26 -4.26 2.06
N GLY A 71 -6.04 -4.62 2.46
CA GLY A 71 -5.63 -4.69 3.86
C GLY A 71 -5.85 -3.41 4.68
N SER A 72 -5.85 -2.24 4.04
CA SER A 72 -6.17 -0.96 4.69
C SER A 72 -7.63 -0.83 5.14
N MET A 73 -8.55 -1.63 4.60
CA MET A 73 -9.97 -1.64 4.99
C MET A 73 -10.33 -2.77 5.95
N THR A 74 -9.54 -3.86 5.98
CA THR A 74 -9.82 -5.01 6.84
C THR A 74 -9.20 -4.90 8.22
N GLY A 75 -8.11 -4.13 8.37
CA GLY A 75 -7.39 -3.97 9.65
C GLY A 75 -6.46 -5.12 9.94
#